data_AF-A0A165X176-F1
#
_entry.id   AF-A0A165X176-F1
#
_cell.length_a   1.000
_cell.length_b   1.000
_cell.length_c   1.000
_cell.angle_alpha   90.00
_cell.angle_beta   90.00
_cell.angle_gamma   90.00
#
_symmetry.space_group_name_H-M   'P 1'
#
loop_
_entity.id
_entity.type
_entity.pdbx_description
1 polymer ?
#
loop_
_entity_poly.entity_id
_entity_poly.type
_entity_poly.pdbx_seq_one_letter_code
_entity_poly.pdbx_strand_id
1 'polypeptide(L)'
;MDSLGLAHFHVCACLQDLLSNIAAAKQRRLYFQPRKRLYKALRVPMQMNAIDCGLFLIHYAQVFMADPAGCIAASIHGRDEEFFCDEAPIAHLREELQRKVRSLHAAEALV
;
A
#
# COMPACT_ATOMS: atom_id res chain seq x y z
N MET A 1 -4.54 -2.66 0.19
CA MET A 1 -3.64 -3.82 0.05
C MET A 1 -3.46 -4.37 1.44
N ASP A 2 -3.61 -5.69 1.61
CA ASP A 2 -3.50 -6.36 2.91
C ASP A 2 -3.04 -7.80 2.66
N SER A 3 -1.91 -8.17 3.26
CA SER A 3 -1.32 -9.50 3.15
C SER A 3 -2.13 -10.57 3.88
N LEU A 4 -3.09 -10.19 4.74
CA LEU A 4 -4.07 -11.10 5.37
C LEU A 4 -5.37 -11.24 4.58
N GLY A 5 -5.53 -10.48 3.49
CA GLY A 5 -6.72 -10.53 2.64
C GLY A 5 -7.98 -9.91 3.25
N LEU A 6 -7.87 -9.07 4.29
CA LEU A 6 -9.05 -8.46 4.91
C LEU A 6 -9.59 -7.31 4.06
N ALA A 7 -10.92 -7.22 4.00
CA ALA A 7 -11.60 -6.08 3.40
C ALA A 7 -11.77 -4.97 4.45
N HIS A 8 -10.98 -3.89 4.37
CA HIS A 8 -11.01 -2.79 5.33
C HIS A 8 -12.15 -1.77 5.10
N PHE A 9 -13.41 -2.24 5.04
CA PHE A 9 -14.58 -1.38 4.75
C PHE A 9 -14.68 -0.15 5.66
N HIS A 10 -14.58 -0.35 6.98
CA HIS A 10 -14.71 0.74 7.94
C HIS A 10 -13.61 1.80 7.79
N VAL A 11 -12.36 1.38 7.63
CA VAL A 11 -11.22 2.28 7.41
C VAL A 11 -11.41 3.07 6.12
N CYS A 12 -11.79 2.41 5.04
CA CYS A 12 -12.05 3.08 3.76
C CYS A 12 -13.23 4.07 3.81
N ALA A 13 -14.26 3.78 4.60
CA ALA A 13 -15.37 4.72 4.82
C ALA A 13 -14.90 5.98 5.57
N CYS A 14 -14.15 5.81 6.67
CA CYS A 14 -13.58 6.95 7.40
C CYS A 14 -12.65 7.80 6.54
N LEU A 15 -11.86 7.19 5.65
CA LEU A 15 -11.01 7.94 4.71
C LEU A 15 -11.82 8.75 3.69
N GLN A 16 -12.96 8.24 3.22
CA GLN A 16 -13.86 8.99 2.32
C GLN A 16 -14.46 10.22 3.04
N ASP A 17 -14.88 10.05 4.29
CA ASP A 17 -15.39 11.16 5.10
C ASP A 17 -14.29 12.21 5.33
N LEU A 18 -13.08 11.77 5.69
CA LEU A 18 -11.93 12.65 5.87
C LEU A 18 -11.62 13.45 4.59
N LEU A 19 -11.55 12.80 3.44
CA LEU A 19 -11.28 13.45 2.15
C LEU A 19 -12.37 14.46 1.76
N SER A 20 -13.64 14.15 2.07
CA SER A 20 -14.76 15.09 1.86
C SER A 20 -14.61 16.34 2.72
N ASN A 21 -14.24 16.18 3.99
CA ASN A 21 -14.00 17.28 4.91
C ASN A 21 -12.82 18.15 4.46
N ILE A 22 -11.71 17.53 4.03
CA ILE A 22 -10.55 18.24 3.50
C ILE A 22 -10.92 19.02 2.23
N ALA A 23 -11.70 18.42 1.32
CA ALA A 23 -12.14 19.09 0.11
C ALA A 23 -13.03 20.30 0.42
N ALA A 24 -13.99 20.15 1.33
CA ALA A 24 -14.86 21.24 1.79
C ALA A 24 -14.05 22.40 2.40
N ALA A 25 -13.08 22.10 3.27
CA ALA A 25 -12.19 23.10 3.86
C ALA A 25 -11.35 23.84 2.81
N LYS A 26 -11.00 23.17 1.70
CA LYS A 26 -10.29 23.76 0.56
C LYS A 26 -11.22 24.38 -0.50
N GLN A 27 -12.51 24.55 -0.19
CA GLN A 27 -13.54 25.06 -1.11
C GLN A 27 -13.61 24.27 -2.43
N ARG A 28 -13.23 22.99 -2.41
CA ARG A 28 -13.33 22.05 -3.54
C ARG A 28 -14.61 21.24 -3.40
N ARG A 29 -15.28 20.99 -4.53
CA ARG A 29 -16.44 20.10 -4.58
C ARG A 29 -15.97 18.67 -4.80
N LEU A 30 -15.98 17.88 -3.74
CA LEU A 30 -15.77 16.43 -3.78
C LEU A 30 -16.99 15.79 -3.13
N TYR A 31 -17.66 14.89 -3.86
CA TYR A 31 -18.81 14.17 -3.37
C TYR A 31 -18.61 12.68 -3.60
N PHE A 32 -18.62 11.93 -2.51
CA PHE A 32 -18.67 10.48 -2.55
C PHE A 32 -20.12 10.05 -2.37
N GLN A 33 -20.63 9.22 -3.29
CA GLN A 33 -21.98 8.69 -3.16
C GLN A 33 -22.09 7.86 -1.87
N PRO A 34 -23.06 8.16 -0.98
CA PRO A 34 -23.30 7.37 0.22
C PRO A 34 -23.47 5.89 -0.14
N ARG A 35 -22.86 5.01 0.66
CA ARG A 35 -22.93 3.54 0.52
C ARG A 35 -22.29 2.97 -0.76
N LYS A 36 -21.67 3.78 -1.61
CA LYS A 36 -20.87 3.28 -2.74
C LYS A 36 -19.48 2.89 -2.26
N ARG A 37 -19.05 1.66 -2.57
CA ARG A 37 -17.64 1.27 -2.37
C ARG A 37 -16.79 1.97 -3.42
N LEU A 38 -16.10 3.02 -3.01
CA LEU A 38 -15.13 3.76 -3.82
C LEU A 38 -13.68 3.31 -3.55
N TYR A 39 -13.52 2.08 -3.07
CA TYR A 39 -12.24 1.46 -2.83
C TYR A 39 -12.24 0.06 -3.45
N LYS A 40 -11.06 -0.42 -3.81
CA LYS A 40 -10.84 -1.77 -4.31
C LYS A 40 -9.86 -2.50 -3.38
N ALA A 41 -10.25 -3.69 -2.92
CA ALA A 41 -9.28 -4.63 -2.35
C ALA A 41 -8.51 -5.27 -3.51
N LEU A 42 -7.20 -5.04 -3.56
CA LEU A 42 -6.32 -5.61 -4.59
C LEU A 42 -5.92 -7.03 -4.17
N ARG A 43 -5.84 -7.93 -5.14
CA ARG A 43 -5.18 -9.23 -5.02
C ARG A 43 -3.69 -8.99 -5.06
N VAL A 44 -3.06 -9.25 -3.92
CA VAL A 44 -1.64 -9.08 -3.68
C VAL A 44 -1.11 -10.36 -2.99
N PRO A 45 0.19 -10.64 -3.06
CA PRO A 45 0.81 -11.72 -2.30
C PRO A 45 0.33 -11.81 -0.86
N MET A 46 -0.06 -12.99 -0.40
CA MET A 46 -0.58 -13.19 0.95
C MET A 46 0.54 -13.68 1.87
N GLN A 47 0.57 -13.18 3.10
CA GLN A 47 1.53 -13.69 4.08
C GLN A 47 1.02 -15.01 4.68
N MET A 48 1.95 -15.92 4.94
CA MET A 48 1.67 -17.20 5.60
C MET A 48 1.94 -17.18 7.12
N ASN A 49 2.43 -16.06 7.65
CA ASN A 49 2.78 -15.89 9.05
C ASN A 49 2.08 -14.67 9.68
N ALA A 50 2.19 -14.54 11.00
CA ALA A 50 1.49 -13.51 11.77
C ALA A 50 2.26 -12.19 11.94
N ILE A 51 3.52 -12.10 11.50
CA ILE A 51 4.45 -11.03 11.92
C ILE A 51 5.04 -10.21 10.76
N ASP A 52 4.81 -10.61 9.52
CA ASP A 52 5.44 -9.98 8.35
C ASP A 52 4.54 -8.97 7.62
N CYS A 53 3.36 -8.62 8.14
CA CYS A 53 2.45 -7.68 7.47
C CYS A 53 3.13 -6.33 7.14
N GLY A 54 4.05 -5.88 8.00
CA GLY A 54 4.86 -4.69 7.76
C GLY A 54 5.83 -4.84 6.59
N LEU A 55 6.42 -6.01 6.38
CA LEU A 55 7.32 -6.28 5.25
C LEU A 55 6.54 -6.31 3.93
N PHE A 56 5.39 -6.99 3.92
CA PHE A 56 4.50 -7.01 2.76
C PHE A 56 4.01 -5.61 2.42
N LEU A 57 3.64 -4.80 3.41
CA LEU A 57 3.26 -3.40 3.19
C LEU A 57 4.37 -2.58 2.53
N ILE A 58 5.62 -2.73 3.00
CA ILE A 58 6.78 -2.03 2.40
C ILE A 58 6.99 -2.50 0.97
N HIS A 59 6.92 -3.81 0.71
CA HIS A 59 7.04 -4.36 -0.63
C HIS A 59 5.96 -3.83 -1.58
N TYR A 60 4.68 -3.82 -1.17
CA TYR A 60 3.61 -3.27 -1.98
C TYR A 60 3.83 -1.79 -2.31
N ALA A 61 4.33 -1.02 -1.35
CA ALA A 61 4.68 0.38 -1.58
C ALA A 61 5.83 0.52 -2.57
N GLN A 62 6.87 -0.32 -2.49
CA GLN A 62 7.97 -0.31 -3.45
C GLN A 62 7.49 -0.63 -4.87
N VAL A 63 6.67 -1.67 -5.03
CA VAL A 63 6.10 -2.08 -6.32
C VAL A 63 5.20 -0.99 -6.90
N PHE A 64 4.31 -0.41 -6.08
CA PHE A 64 3.46 0.71 -6.48
C PHE A 64 4.30 1.94 -6.91
N MET A 65 5.32 2.29 -6.14
CA MET A 65 6.14 3.49 -6.41
C MET A 65 7.05 3.32 -7.63
N ALA A 66 7.38 2.09 -8.03
CA ALA A 66 8.15 1.80 -9.24
C ALA A 66 7.34 2.09 -10.52
N ASP A 67 6.05 1.77 -10.53
CA ASP A 67 5.13 2.10 -11.63
C ASP A 67 3.69 2.37 -11.13
N PRO A 68 3.40 3.59 -10.63
CA PRO A 68 2.08 3.92 -10.11
C PRO A 68 0.98 3.85 -11.17
N ALA A 69 1.30 4.26 -12.40
CA ALA A 69 0.34 4.30 -13.51
C ALA A 69 -0.02 2.88 -13.96
N GLY A 70 0.98 2.00 -14.11
CA GLY A 70 0.77 0.58 -14.40
C GLY A 70 0.00 -0.12 -13.28
N CYS A 71 0.30 0.17 -12.01
CA CYS A 71 -0.45 -0.40 -10.89
C CYS A 71 -1.94 -0.01 -10.94
N ILE A 72 -2.25 1.26 -11.22
CA ILE A 72 -3.64 1.74 -11.34
C ILE A 72 -4.32 1.09 -12.55
N ALA A 73 -3.65 1.02 -13.70
CA ALA A 73 -4.18 0.39 -14.90
C ALA A 73 -4.46 -1.10 -14.67
N ALA A 74 -3.52 -1.84 -14.08
CA ALA A 74 -3.69 -3.23 -13.69
C ALA A 74 -4.87 -3.40 -12.73
N SER A 75 -5.00 -2.51 -11.75
CA SER A 75 -6.12 -2.50 -10.79
C SER A 75 -7.46 -2.25 -11.47
N ILE A 76 -7.56 -1.36 -12.45
CA ILE A 76 -8.80 -1.12 -13.20
C ILE A 76 -9.17 -2.34 -14.05
N HIS A 77 -8.18 -3.00 -14.66
CA HIS A 77 -8.39 -4.17 -15.51
C HIS A 77 -8.43 -5.51 -14.77
N GLY A 78 -8.31 -5.51 -13.44
CA GLY A 78 -8.36 -6.74 -12.64
C GLY A 78 -7.12 -7.63 -12.71
N ARG A 79 -5.99 -7.09 -13.19
CA ARG A 79 -4.68 -7.76 -13.31
C ARG A 79 -3.73 -7.44 -12.15
N ASP A 80 -4.30 -7.09 -11.00
CA ASP A 80 -3.54 -6.75 -9.79
C ASP A 80 -2.62 -7.90 -9.34
N GLU A 81 -3.09 -9.15 -9.39
CA GLU A 81 -2.30 -10.31 -8.99
C GLU A 81 -1.04 -10.52 -9.86
N GLU A 82 -1.16 -10.32 -11.17
CA GLU A 82 -0.03 -10.38 -12.12
C GLU A 82 0.97 -9.26 -11.88
N PHE A 83 0.49 -8.07 -11.47
CA PHE A 83 1.33 -6.91 -11.23
C PHE A 83 2.17 -7.05 -9.95
N PHE A 84 1.63 -7.70 -8.92
CA PHE A 84 2.30 -7.91 -7.64
C PHE A 84 2.89 -9.31 -7.48
N CYS A 85 3.06 -10.10 -8.55
CA CYS A 85 3.33 -11.53 -8.46
C CYS A 85 4.70 -11.94 -7.89
N ASP A 86 5.65 -11.01 -7.78
CA ASP A 86 7.01 -11.33 -7.33
C ASP A 86 7.16 -11.23 -5.81
N GLU A 87 7.10 -12.38 -5.14
CA GLU A 87 7.28 -12.51 -3.69
C GLU A 87 8.75 -12.67 -3.27
N ALA A 88 9.66 -12.99 -4.21
CA ALA A 88 11.06 -13.28 -3.89
C ALA A 88 11.77 -12.15 -3.13
N PRO A 89 11.51 -10.85 -3.40
CA PRO A 89 12.08 -9.75 -2.64
C PRO A 89 11.68 -9.74 -1.16
N ILE A 90 10.50 -10.23 -0.81
CA ILE A 90 9.93 -10.12 0.55
C ILE A 90 10.74 -10.95 1.55
N ALA A 91 11.19 -12.14 1.14
CA ALA A 91 11.93 -13.07 2.00
C ALA A 91 13.21 -12.46 2.59
N HIS A 92 13.89 -11.61 1.80
CA HIS A 92 15.15 -10.97 2.20
C HIS A 92 14.97 -9.51 2.65
N LEU A 93 13.77 -8.96 2.53
CA LEU A 93 13.50 -7.54 2.78
C LEU A 93 13.83 -7.13 4.22
N ARG A 94 13.59 -8.02 5.20
CA ARG A 94 13.93 -7.76 6.60
C ARG A 94 15.43 -7.51 6.79
N GLU A 95 16.26 -8.36 6.22
CA GLU A 95 17.72 -8.26 6.29
C GLU A 95 18.21 -7.02 5.53
N GLU A 96 17.60 -6.74 4.38
CA GLU A 96 17.92 -5.56 3.58
C GLU A 96 17.62 -4.26 4.34
N LEU A 97 16.44 -4.16 4.98
CA LEU A 97 16.07 -3.01 5.80
C LEU A 97 17.03 -2.82 6.97
N GLN A 98 17.39 -3.90 7.68
CA GLN A 98 18.38 -3.84 8.77
C GLN A 98 19.74 -3.36 8.28
N ARG A 99 20.21 -3.87 7.13
CA ARG A 99 21.47 -3.45 6.51
C ARG A 99 21.43 -1.96 6.15
N LYS A 100 20.33 -1.48 5.58
CA LYS A 100 20.15 -0.10 5.16
C LYS A 100 20.08 0.88 6.34
N VAL A 101 19.39 0.51 7.41
CA VAL A 101 19.36 1.31 8.65
C VAL A 101 20.76 1.45 9.23
N ARG A 102 21.52 0.34 9.32
CA ARG A 102 22.90 0.39 9.83
C ARG A 102 23.82 1.24 8.96
N SER A 103 23.69 1.15 7.64
CA SER A 103 24.53 1.93 6.73
C SER A 103 24.23 3.43 6.81
N LEU A 104 22.95 3.80 6.91
CA LEU A 104 22.54 5.21 7.06
C LEU A 104 23.02 5.78 8.40
N HIS A 105 22.89 5.01 9.48
CA HIS A 105 23.39 5.41 10.79
C HIS A 105 24.92 5.63 10.79
N ALA A 106 25.68 4.72 10.16
CA ALA A 106 27.12 4.87 10.03
C ALA A 106 27.51 6.10 9.19
N ALA A 107 26.73 6.44 8.17
CA ALA A 107 26.95 7.63 7.34
C ALA A 107 26.67 8.93 8.10
N GLU A 108 25.62 8.97 8.94
CA GLU A 108 25.32 10.13 9.80
C GLU A 108 26.40 10.36 10.86
N ALA A 109 27.02 9.29 11.38
CA ALA A 109 28.09 9.39 12.37
C ALA A 109 29.42 9.95 11.81
N LEU A 110 29.53 10.12 10.49
CA LEU A 110 30.71 10.65 9.80
C LEU A 110 30.56 12.12 9.36
N VAL A 111 29.41 12.75 9.63
CA VAL A 111 29.08 14.16 9.34
C VAL A 111 29.12 14.97 10.63
#